data_AF-A0A2D9DZ78-F1
#
_entry.id   AF-A0A2D9DZ78-F1
#
_cell.length_a   1.000
_cell.length_b   1.000
_cell.length_c   1.000
_cell.angle_alpha   90.00
_cell.angle_beta   90.00
_cell.angle_gamma   90.00
#
_symmetry.space_group_name_H-M   'P 1'
#
loop_
_entity.id
_entity.type
_entity.pdbx_description
1 polymer ?
#
loop_
_entity_poly.entity_id
_entity_poly.type
_entity_poly.pdbx_seq_one_letter_code
_entity_poly.pdbx_strand_id
1 'polypeptide(L)'
;MEKASDTNKRNVSNSFHNAWTIIDYANRINDLLYQLPWENKKEILGNLYNLKDFRNTFQHLGVRNTAVLKKNTPFFGIISWFYFNNKTEKHKLHYFISGVARITEMDRIVPDTTQFDKKINNIALHTVNGKKVIKAELNNVIKDLKNLCLNLEERIQNYYERHQLEKSNWEKRRDIHIILKPEDYEE
;
A
#
# COMPACT_ATOMS: atom_id res chain seq x y z
N MET A 1 -29.60 25.18 22.63
CA MET A 1 -29.21 25.05 21.21
C MET A 1 -27.70 25.01 21.15
N GLU A 2 -27.12 23.81 21.24
CA GLU A 2 -25.69 23.61 21.02
C GLU A 2 -25.40 23.75 19.52
N LYS A 3 -24.41 24.59 19.19
CA LYS A 3 -23.88 24.72 17.84
C LYS A 3 -23.12 23.43 17.51
N ALA A 4 -23.67 22.63 16.60
CA ALA A 4 -22.92 21.57 15.95
C ALA A 4 -21.76 22.21 15.18
N SER A 5 -20.52 21.90 15.56
CA SER A 5 -19.33 22.30 14.81
C SER A 5 -19.26 21.50 13.52
N ASP A 6 -19.45 22.22 12.41
CA ASP A 6 -19.56 21.71 11.06
C ASP A 6 -18.17 21.47 10.45
N THR A 7 -17.43 20.49 10.98
CA THR A 7 -16.25 19.92 10.31
C THR A 7 -16.49 18.45 10.01
N ASN A 8 -17.45 18.19 9.12
CA ASN A 8 -17.61 16.94 8.41
C ASN A 8 -16.40 16.69 7.47
N LYS A 9 -15.21 16.40 8.01
CA LYS A 9 -14.18 15.69 7.24
C LYS A 9 -14.77 14.31 6.95
N ARG A 10 -14.93 13.97 5.65
CA ARG A 10 -15.43 12.65 5.22
C ARG A 10 -14.57 11.56 5.87
N ASN A 11 -15.08 10.95 6.93
CA ASN A 11 -14.38 9.96 7.75
C ASN A 11 -14.20 8.65 6.97
N VAL A 12 -13.22 8.61 6.07
CA VAL A 12 -12.62 7.34 5.65
C VAL A 12 -11.88 6.82 6.88
N SER A 13 -12.19 5.61 7.33
CA SER A 13 -11.42 5.01 8.43
C SER A 13 -9.93 5.06 8.10
N ASN A 14 -9.11 5.51 9.05
CA ASN A 14 -7.66 5.64 8.92
C ASN A 14 -7.00 4.36 8.36
N SER A 15 -7.57 3.18 8.62
CA SER A 15 -7.08 1.91 8.06
C SER A 15 -7.19 1.85 6.52
N PHE A 16 -8.33 2.24 5.96
CA PHE A 16 -8.50 2.29 4.49
C PHE A 16 -7.65 3.39 3.89
N HIS A 17 -7.59 4.56 4.54
CA HIS A 17 -6.72 5.64 4.11
C HIS A 17 -5.26 5.16 4.01
N ASN A 18 -4.73 4.56 5.08
CA ASN A 18 -3.36 4.05 5.11
C ASN A 18 -3.11 2.98 4.04
N ALA A 19 -4.04 2.03 3.86
CA ALA A 19 -3.93 1.00 2.83
C ALA A 19 -3.84 1.60 1.43
N TRP A 20 -4.70 2.56 1.10
CA TRP A 20 -4.69 3.25 -0.19
C TRP A 20 -3.46 4.15 -0.37
N THR A 21 -3.01 4.81 0.69
CA THR A 21 -1.79 5.64 0.67
C THR A 21 -0.54 4.81 0.38
N ILE A 22 -0.40 3.62 0.97
CA ILE A 22 0.70 2.69 0.63
C ILE A 22 0.71 2.39 -0.87
N ILE A 23 -0.45 2.08 -1.43
CA ILE A 23 -0.60 1.76 -2.85
C ILE A 23 -0.30 2.96 -3.75
N ASP A 24 -0.83 4.15 -3.42
CA ASP A 24 -0.60 5.35 -4.23
C ASP A 24 0.86 5.75 -4.21
N TYR A 25 1.52 5.76 -3.04
CA TYR A 25 2.94 6.08 -2.93
C TYR A 25 3.82 5.06 -3.63
N ALA A 26 3.54 3.76 -3.47
CA ALA A 26 4.27 2.72 -4.19
C ALA A 26 4.17 2.91 -5.71
N ASN A 27 2.99 3.26 -6.21
CA ASN A 27 2.80 3.49 -7.64
C ASN A 27 3.46 4.80 -8.12
N ARG A 28 3.45 5.88 -7.32
CA ARG A 28 4.18 7.11 -7.66
C ARG A 28 5.69 6.88 -7.72
N ILE A 29 6.25 6.12 -6.78
CA ILE A 29 7.66 5.73 -6.83
C ILE A 29 7.93 4.94 -8.11
N ASN A 30 7.07 3.96 -8.43
CA ASN A 30 7.16 3.20 -9.68
C ASN A 30 7.12 4.10 -10.93
N ASP A 31 6.22 5.09 -10.98
CA ASP A 31 6.14 6.06 -12.08
C ASP A 31 7.41 6.93 -12.19
N LEU A 32 7.95 7.41 -11.06
CA LEU A 32 9.20 8.19 -11.02
C LEU A 32 10.38 7.36 -11.51
N LEU A 33 10.50 6.12 -11.04
CA LEU A 33 11.54 5.21 -11.48
C LEU A 33 11.38 4.92 -12.97
N TYR A 34 10.18 4.74 -13.51
CA TYR A 34 10.00 4.48 -14.95
C TYR A 34 10.59 5.57 -15.87
N GLN A 35 10.66 6.81 -15.39
CA GLN A 35 11.20 7.97 -16.10
C GLN A 35 12.73 8.03 -16.09
N LEU A 36 13.39 7.32 -15.18
CA LEU A 36 14.84 7.34 -15.06
C LEU A 36 15.51 6.46 -16.14
N PRO A 37 16.73 6.82 -16.58
CA PRO A 37 17.46 6.13 -17.65
C PRO A 37 18.08 4.83 -17.13
N TRP A 38 17.28 3.79 -17.00
CA TRP A 38 17.74 2.46 -16.60
C TRP A 38 18.19 1.62 -17.79
N GLU A 39 19.26 0.85 -17.59
CA GLU A 39 19.69 -0.20 -18.54
C GLU A 39 18.63 -1.28 -18.70
N ASN A 40 17.93 -1.65 -17.61
CA ASN A 40 16.83 -2.61 -17.63
C ASN A 40 15.66 -2.16 -16.72
N LYS A 41 14.62 -1.57 -17.31
CA LYS A 41 13.44 -1.08 -16.58
C LYS A 41 12.68 -2.18 -15.83
N LYS A 42 12.63 -3.40 -16.36
CA LYS A 42 11.86 -4.51 -15.75
C LYS A 42 12.49 -5.01 -14.45
N GLU A 43 13.82 -4.92 -14.36
CA GLU A 43 14.59 -5.36 -13.19
C GLU A 43 14.29 -4.51 -11.95
N ILE A 44 14.05 -3.20 -12.14
CA ILE A 44 13.86 -2.27 -11.03
C ILE A 44 12.40 -2.17 -10.59
N LEU A 45 11.47 -2.22 -11.55
CA LEU A 45 10.04 -2.02 -11.28
C LEU A 45 9.37 -3.29 -10.72
N GLY A 46 9.92 -4.47 -11.02
CA GLY A 46 9.57 -5.75 -10.41
C GLY A 46 8.07 -5.96 -10.17
N ASN A 47 7.72 -6.27 -8.92
CA ASN A 47 6.38 -6.62 -8.47
C ASN A 47 5.42 -5.41 -8.31
N LEU A 48 5.93 -4.17 -8.34
CA LEU A 48 5.14 -2.97 -8.06
C LEU A 48 4.28 -2.52 -9.25
N TYR A 49 4.57 -3.01 -10.46
CA TYR A 49 3.83 -2.67 -11.68
C TYR A 49 2.33 -2.97 -11.60
N ASN A 50 1.96 -4.02 -10.85
CA ASN A 50 0.57 -4.46 -10.71
C ASN A 50 -0.30 -3.51 -9.87
N LEU A 51 0.29 -2.51 -9.21
CA LEU A 51 -0.42 -1.55 -8.36
C LEU A 51 -1.14 -0.46 -9.15
N LYS A 52 -0.87 -0.32 -10.45
CA LYS A 52 -1.54 0.66 -11.32
C LYS A 52 -3.05 0.46 -11.38
N ASP A 53 -3.50 -0.78 -11.42
CA ASP A 53 -4.92 -1.12 -11.45
C ASP A 53 -5.66 -0.69 -10.16
N PHE A 54 -4.97 -0.74 -9.03
CA PHE A 54 -5.50 -0.27 -7.75
C PHE A 54 -5.62 1.25 -7.73
N ARG A 55 -4.57 1.99 -8.12
CA ARG A 55 -4.62 3.45 -8.16
C ARG A 55 -5.71 3.96 -9.09
N ASN A 56 -5.82 3.39 -10.28
CA ASN A 56 -6.88 3.72 -11.23
C ASN A 56 -8.27 3.46 -10.62
N THR A 57 -8.42 2.35 -9.88
CA THR A 57 -9.65 2.03 -9.16
C THR A 57 -10.02 3.12 -8.14
N PHE A 58 -9.05 3.58 -7.35
CA PHE A 58 -9.27 4.61 -6.33
C PHE A 58 -9.55 5.99 -6.93
N GLN A 59 -8.75 6.43 -7.90
CA GLN A 59 -8.87 7.76 -8.52
C GLN A 59 -10.21 7.95 -9.25
N HIS A 60 -10.79 6.88 -9.78
CA HIS A 60 -12.08 6.93 -10.50
C HIS A 60 -13.28 6.53 -9.63
N LEU A 61 -13.16 6.51 -8.29
CA LEU A 61 -14.23 6.14 -7.37
C LEU A 61 -15.53 6.91 -7.60
N GLY A 62 -15.46 8.24 -7.81
CA GLY A 62 -16.64 9.08 -8.03
C GLY A 62 -17.45 8.72 -9.28
N VAL A 63 -16.77 8.27 -10.35
CA VAL A 63 -17.42 7.81 -11.60
C VAL A 63 -18.01 6.41 -11.42
N ARG A 64 -17.47 5.63 -10.48
CA ARG A 64 -17.85 4.23 -10.23
C ARG A 64 -19.00 4.04 -9.24
N ASN A 65 -19.52 5.11 -8.65
CA ASN A 65 -20.65 5.06 -7.71
C ASN A 65 -21.80 4.16 -8.20
N THR A 66 -22.16 4.24 -9.48
CA THR A 66 -23.23 3.42 -10.07
C THR A 66 -22.91 1.93 -10.15
N ALA A 67 -21.65 1.56 -10.42
CA ALA A 67 -21.23 0.16 -10.46
C ALA A 67 -21.09 -0.44 -9.04
N VAL A 68 -20.60 0.36 -8.10
CA VAL A 68 -20.46 0.00 -6.69
C VAL A 68 -21.83 -0.27 -6.07
N LEU A 69 -22.80 0.62 -6.33
CA LEU A 69 -24.18 0.47 -5.89
C LEU A 69 -24.89 -0.72 -6.56
N LYS A 70 -24.71 -0.90 -7.88
CA LYS A 70 -25.35 -2.02 -8.60
C LYS A 70 -24.81 -3.39 -8.19
N LYS A 71 -23.55 -3.49 -7.77
CA LYS A 71 -22.89 -4.75 -7.41
C LYS A 71 -22.77 -4.99 -5.91
N ASN A 72 -23.24 -4.06 -5.06
CA ASN A 72 -23.06 -4.11 -3.60
C ASN A 72 -21.61 -4.39 -3.18
N THR A 73 -20.66 -3.76 -3.88
CA THR A 73 -19.24 -3.90 -3.58
C THR A 73 -18.81 -2.85 -2.56
N PRO A 74 -17.86 -3.14 -1.67
CA PRO A 74 -17.35 -2.16 -0.70
C PRO A 74 -16.72 -0.96 -1.39
N PHE A 75 -17.00 0.23 -0.86
CA PHE A 75 -16.65 1.50 -1.51
C PHE A 75 -15.14 1.72 -1.58
N PHE A 76 -14.46 1.59 -0.45
CA PHE A 76 -13.00 1.66 -0.33
C PHE A 76 -12.34 0.27 -0.36
N GLY A 77 -13.09 -0.78 -0.70
CA GLY A 77 -12.61 -2.17 -0.69
C GLY A 77 -12.73 -2.87 0.66
N ILE A 78 -12.03 -3.99 0.79
CA ILE A 78 -11.96 -4.81 2.01
C ILE A 78 -10.49 -4.94 2.40
N ILE A 79 -10.21 -4.69 3.67
CA ILE A 79 -8.93 -5.06 4.27
C ILE A 79 -9.12 -6.42 4.92
N SER A 80 -8.31 -7.40 4.54
CA SER A 80 -8.28 -8.70 5.21
C SER A 80 -6.96 -8.90 5.91
N TRP A 81 -6.96 -9.52 7.08
CA TRP A 81 -5.72 -9.98 7.69
C TRP A 81 -5.85 -11.36 8.30
N PHE A 82 -4.75 -12.11 8.25
CA PHE A 82 -4.67 -13.42 8.85
C PHE A 82 -4.00 -13.32 10.22
N TYR A 83 -4.71 -13.78 11.24
CA TYR A 83 -4.19 -13.94 12.58
C TYR A 83 -3.76 -15.38 12.80
N PHE A 84 -2.52 -15.59 13.23
CA PHE A 84 -1.99 -16.90 13.62
C PHE A 84 -1.50 -16.85 15.07
N ASN A 85 -1.95 -17.80 15.88
CA ASN A 85 -1.50 -17.94 17.26
C ASN A 85 -0.41 -19.03 17.34
N ASN A 86 0.85 -18.61 17.41
CA ASN A 86 2.01 -19.52 17.48
C ASN A 86 1.97 -20.47 18.69
N LYS A 87 1.21 -20.16 19.76
CA LYS A 87 1.11 -21.02 20.94
C LYS A 87 0.05 -22.11 20.82
N THR A 88 -1.01 -21.86 20.06
CA THR A 88 -2.16 -22.78 19.95
C THR A 88 -2.37 -23.32 18.53
N GLU A 89 -1.55 -22.87 17.58
CA GLU A 89 -1.64 -23.14 16.13
C GLU A 89 -3.00 -22.79 15.52
N LYS A 90 -3.84 -22.05 16.27
CA LYS A 90 -5.14 -21.59 15.78
C LYS A 90 -4.95 -20.40 14.88
N HIS A 91 -5.70 -20.41 13.78
CA HIS A 91 -5.75 -19.30 12.85
C HIS A 91 -7.15 -18.71 12.72
N LYS A 92 -7.20 -17.43 12.35
CA LYS A 92 -8.44 -16.73 12.04
C LYS A 92 -8.22 -15.71 10.94
N LEU A 93 -9.10 -15.73 9.94
CA LEU A 93 -9.15 -14.71 8.91
C LEU A 93 -10.14 -13.63 9.33
N HIS A 94 -9.67 -12.40 9.31
CA HIS A 94 -10.44 -11.22 9.66
C HIS A 94 -10.66 -10.34 8.43
N TYR A 95 -11.79 -9.63 8.42
CA TYR A 95 -12.15 -8.70 7.37
C TYR A 95 -12.63 -7.40 7.98
N PHE A 96 -12.21 -6.30 7.37
CA PHE A 96 -12.76 -4.97 7.59
C PHE A 96 -13.28 -4.43 6.27
N ILE A 97 -14.56 -4.09 6.24
CA ILE A 97 -15.33 -3.88 5.02
C ILE A 97 -15.83 -2.43 5.00
N SER A 98 -15.54 -1.71 3.93
CA SER A 98 -16.01 -0.33 3.75
C SER A 98 -17.43 -0.28 3.17
N GLY A 99 -18.41 -0.56 4.02
CA GLY A 99 -19.84 -0.51 3.68
C GLY A 99 -20.54 -1.87 3.74
N VAL A 100 -21.65 -2.00 3.00
CA VAL A 100 -22.47 -3.23 3.00
C VAL A 100 -21.92 -4.19 1.93
N ALA A 101 -21.27 -5.27 2.34
CA ALA A 101 -20.77 -6.31 1.43
C ALA A 101 -21.62 -7.57 1.46
N ARG A 102 -21.84 -8.15 0.27
CA ARG A 102 -22.03 -9.61 0.15
C ARG A 102 -20.67 -10.23 -0.12
N ILE A 103 -20.12 -10.96 0.87
CA ILE A 103 -18.80 -11.60 0.84
C ILE A 103 -18.83 -12.90 -0.01
N THR A 104 -19.53 -12.90 -1.15
CA THR A 104 -19.81 -14.13 -1.91
C THR A 104 -18.73 -14.48 -2.93
N GLU A 105 -17.85 -13.54 -3.31
CA GLU A 105 -16.87 -13.75 -4.39
C GLU A 105 -15.41 -13.40 -3.99
N MET A 106 -15.11 -13.29 -2.70
CA MET A 106 -13.74 -13.05 -2.26
C MET A 106 -12.99 -14.36 -2.03
N ASP A 107 -11.82 -14.48 -2.66
CA ASP A 107 -10.91 -15.60 -2.46
C ASP A 107 -10.51 -15.71 -0.98
N ARG A 108 -11.03 -16.73 -0.30
CA ARG A 108 -10.71 -17.07 1.09
C ARG A 108 -9.51 -18.02 1.14
N ILE A 109 -8.42 -17.63 0.49
CA ILE A 109 -7.22 -18.46 0.46
C ILE A 109 -6.47 -18.25 1.79
N VAL A 110 -6.33 -19.32 2.57
CA VAL A 110 -5.45 -19.36 3.73
C VAL A 110 -4.01 -19.23 3.22
N PRO A 111 -3.26 -18.18 3.62
CA PRO A 111 -1.87 -18.03 3.21
C PRO A 111 -1.00 -19.15 3.78
N ASP A 112 0.10 -19.46 3.10
CA ASP A 112 1.12 -20.37 3.63
C ASP A 112 1.70 -19.82 4.94
N THR A 113 1.48 -20.55 6.03
CA THR A 113 1.87 -20.14 7.39
C THR A 113 3.29 -20.55 7.76
N THR A 114 4.02 -21.26 6.89
CA THR A 114 5.38 -21.77 7.19
C THR A 114 6.38 -20.66 7.50
N GLN A 115 6.18 -19.45 6.98
CA GLN A 115 7.07 -18.31 7.18
C GLN A 115 6.55 -17.29 8.20
N PHE A 116 5.56 -17.64 9.02
CA PHE A 116 4.93 -16.69 9.93
C PHE A 116 5.74 -16.51 11.21
N ASP A 117 6.39 -15.36 11.31
CA ASP A 117 7.19 -14.95 12.47
C ASP A 117 6.40 -14.09 13.47
N LYS A 118 5.28 -13.49 13.04
CA LYS A 118 4.42 -12.62 13.85
C LYS A 118 3.01 -13.17 13.99
N LYS A 119 2.20 -12.52 14.84
CA LYS A 119 0.76 -12.84 14.98
C LYS A 119 -0.07 -12.42 13.75
N ILE A 120 0.37 -11.39 13.03
CA ILE A 120 -0.26 -10.89 11.79
C ILE A 120 0.85 -10.75 10.76
N ASN A 121 0.81 -11.57 9.71
CA ASN A 121 1.84 -11.59 8.65
C ASN A 121 1.29 -11.14 7.30
N ASN A 122 -0.03 -11.20 7.12
CA ASN A 122 -0.68 -10.92 5.86
C ASN A 122 -1.78 -9.91 6.11
N ILE A 123 -1.60 -8.72 5.55
CA ILE A 123 -2.63 -7.70 5.44
C ILE A 123 -2.80 -7.42 3.95
N ALA A 124 -4.01 -7.60 3.45
CA ALA A 124 -4.31 -7.42 2.04
C ALA A 124 -5.46 -6.43 1.84
N LEU A 125 -5.32 -5.60 0.81
CA LEU A 125 -6.41 -4.78 0.30
C LEU A 125 -7.04 -5.47 -0.91
N HIS A 126 -8.35 -5.66 -0.85
CA HIS A 126 -9.17 -6.18 -1.92
C HIS A 126 -10.05 -5.08 -2.47
N THR A 127 -10.14 -4.99 -3.78
CA THR A 127 -11.09 -4.10 -4.44
C THR A 127 -11.60 -4.75 -5.73
N VAL A 128 -12.57 -4.12 -6.37
CA VAL A 128 -13.08 -4.55 -7.67
C VAL A 128 -12.53 -3.61 -8.71
N ASN A 129 -11.98 -4.13 -9.81
CA ASN A 129 -11.68 -3.38 -11.03
C ASN A 129 -12.56 -3.93 -12.17
N GLY A 130 -13.54 -3.14 -12.61
CA GLY A 130 -14.56 -3.58 -13.58
C GLY A 130 -15.40 -4.76 -13.08
N LYS A 131 -15.08 -5.98 -13.55
CA LYS A 131 -15.71 -7.25 -13.11
C LYS A 131 -14.79 -8.14 -12.29
N LYS A 132 -13.51 -7.80 -12.15
CA LYS A 132 -12.50 -8.65 -11.51
C LYS A 132 -12.22 -8.16 -10.08
N VAL A 133 -12.19 -9.09 -9.13
CA VAL A 133 -11.62 -8.82 -7.80
C VAL A 133 -10.10 -8.80 -7.93
N ILE A 134 -9.48 -7.73 -7.45
CA ILE A 134 -8.03 -7.59 -7.39
C ILE A 134 -7.59 -7.53 -5.93
N LYS A 135 -6.45 -8.14 -5.63
CA LYS A 135 -5.87 -8.24 -4.29
C LYS A 135 -4.42 -7.75 -4.28
N ALA A 136 -4.08 -6.93 -3.30
CA ALA A 136 -2.71 -6.48 -3.04
C ALA A 136 -2.32 -6.82 -1.60
N GLU A 137 -1.28 -7.64 -1.42
CA GLU A 137 -0.68 -7.93 -0.11
C GLU A 137 0.18 -6.73 0.30
N LEU A 138 -0.32 -5.91 1.23
CA LEU A 138 0.33 -4.66 1.64
C LEU A 138 1.71 -4.93 2.27
N ASN A 139 1.86 -6.05 2.99
CA ASN A 139 3.13 -6.48 3.56
C ASN A 139 4.18 -6.71 2.47
N ASN A 140 3.79 -7.32 1.34
CA ASN A 140 4.68 -7.55 0.22
C ASN A 140 5.03 -6.22 -0.47
N VAL A 141 4.06 -5.33 -0.66
CA VAL A 141 4.31 -3.99 -1.22
C VAL A 141 5.35 -3.23 -0.39
N ILE A 142 5.20 -3.22 0.94
CA ILE A 142 6.15 -2.55 1.84
C ILE A 142 7.53 -3.22 1.78
N LYS A 143 7.58 -4.56 1.76
CA LYS A 143 8.83 -5.33 1.65
C LYS A 143 9.54 -5.04 0.33
N ASP A 144 8.81 -5.02 -0.77
CA ASP A 144 9.34 -4.72 -2.10
C ASP A 144 9.86 -3.29 -2.19
N LEU A 145 9.15 -2.31 -1.60
CA LEU A 145 9.64 -0.94 -1.48
C LEU A 145 10.93 -0.84 -0.65
N LYS A 146 11.01 -1.53 0.48
CA LYS A 146 12.22 -1.55 1.30
C LYS A 146 13.40 -2.14 0.54
N ASN A 147 13.20 -3.26 -0.15
CA ASN A 147 14.24 -3.91 -0.95
C ASN A 147 14.69 -3.02 -2.10
N LEU A 148 13.75 -2.33 -2.75
CA LEU A 148 14.04 -1.36 -3.79
C LEU A 148 14.92 -0.22 -3.26
N CYS A 149 14.60 0.36 -2.09
CA CYS A 149 15.44 1.38 -1.46
C CYS A 149 16.86 0.87 -1.20
N LEU A 150 17.00 -0.31 -0.58
CA LEU A 150 18.30 -0.90 -0.30
C LEU A 150 19.12 -1.15 -1.57
N ASN A 151 18.49 -1.68 -2.62
CA ASN A 151 19.14 -1.91 -3.90
C ASN A 151 19.60 -0.60 -4.55
N LEU A 152 18.80 0.47 -4.45
CA LEU A 152 19.16 1.79 -4.97
C LEU A 152 20.33 2.41 -4.18
N GLU A 153 20.31 2.30 -2.85
CA GLU A 153 21.41 2.74 -1.98
C GLU A 153 22.71 2.00 -2.30
N GLU A 154 22.65 0.68 -2.47
CA GLU A 154 23.80 -0.14 -2.83
C GLU A 154 24.36 0.25 -4.21
N ARG A 155 23.49 0.50 -5.19
CA ARG A 155 23.92 0.95 -6.54
C ARG A 155 24.61 2.31 -6.49
N ILE A 156 24.07 3.25 -5.70
CA ILE A 156 24.71 4.56 -5.48
C ILE A 156 26.09 4.34 -4.85
N GLN A 157 26.15 3.56 -3.77
CA GLN A 157 27.39 3.26 -3.06
C GLN A 157 28.46 2.66 -3.99
N ASN A 158 28.10 1.65 -4.78
CA ASN A 158 28.97 1.02 -5.77
C ASN A 158 29.43 1.99 -6.86
N TYR A 159 28.58 2.92 -7.30
CA TYR A 159 28.95 3.94 -8.27
C TYR A 159 30.02 4.89 -7.71
N TYR A 160 29.85 5.38 -6.48
CA TYR A 160 30.84 6.24 -5.83
C TYR A 160 32.19 5.53 -5.67
N GLU A 161 32.18 4.27 -5.23
CA GLU A 161 33.41 3.47 -5.08
C GLU A 161 34.13 3.25 -6.42
N ARG A 162 33.41 2.83 -7.46
CA ARG A 162 33.99 2.59 -8.79
C ARG A 162 34.62 3.83 -9.41
N HIS A 163 34.03 4.99 -9.18
CA HIS A 163 34.49 6.27 -9.74
C HIS A 163 35.39 7.07 -8.78
N GLN A 164 35.76 6.49 -7.63
CA GLN A 164 36.58 7.16 -6.60
C GLN A 164 36.02 8.54 -6.19
N LEU A 165 34.69 8.66 -6.17
CA LEU A 165 34.02 9.89 -5.79
C LEU A 165 33.94 9.96 -4.26
N GLU A 166 34.19 11.13 -3.69
CA GLU A 166 33.92 11.36 -2.27
C GLU A 166 32.43 11.16 -1.99
N LYS A 167 32.10 10.27 -1.05
CA LYS A 167 30.73 10.07 -0.60
C LYS A 167 30.13 11.40 -0.18
N SER A 168 29.02 11.79 -0.80
CA SER A 168 28.29 12.96 -0.37
C SER A 168 27.80 12.75 1.07
N ASN A 169 28.15 13.66 1.97
CA ASN A 169 27.59 13.66 3.32
C ASN A 169 26.14 14.16 3.25
N TRP A 170 25.20 13.22 3.18
CA TRP A 170 23.77 13.51 3.07
C TRP A 170 23.22 14.25 4.30
N GLU A 171 23.81 14.09 5.49
CA GLU A 171 23.41 14.84 6.70
C GLU A 171 23.64 16.36 6.56
N LYS A 172 24.61 16.75 5.72
CA LYS A 172 24.89 18.16 5.39
C LYS A 172 24.00 18.71 4.28
N ARG A 173 23.27 17.85 3.56
CA ARG A 173 22.41 18.18 2.40
C ARG A 173 20.93 18.18 2.80
N ARG A 174 20.60 19.01 3.79
CA ARG A 174 19.22 19.20 4.29
C ARG A 174 18.27 19.80 3.25
N ASP A 175 18.81 20.37 2.16
CA ASP A 175 18.09 20.91 1.02
C ASP A 175 17.32 19.86 0.21
N ILE A 176 17.67 18.58 0.37
CA ILE A 176 17.08 17.46 -0.39
C ILE A 176 16.24 16.52 0.51
N HIS A 177 16.16 16.81 1.82
CA HIS A 177 15.38 16.00 2.75
C HIS A 177 13.88 16.36 2.66
N ILE A 178 13.05 15.38 2.35
CA ILE A 178 11.59 15.52 2.50
C ILE A 178 11.28 15.45 4.00
N ILE A 179 11.06 16.59 4.63
CA ILE A 179 10.59 16.66 6.02
C ILE A 179 9.09 16.32 6.01
N LEU A 180 8.77 15.07 6.36
CA LEU A 180 7.40 14.68 6.66
C LEU A 180 7.06 15.26 8.04
N LYS A 181 6.36 16.41 8.06
CA LYS A 181 5.79 16.92 9.31
C LYS A 181 4.72 15.92 9.77
N PRO A 182 4.81 15.37 11.01
CA PRO A 182 3.67 14.70 11.59
C PRO A 182 2.53 15.72 11.70
N GLU A 183 1.30 15.30 11.37
CA GLU A 183 0.13 16.10 11.72
C GLU A 183 0.07 16.17 13.25
N ASP A 184 0.18 17.38 13.79
CA ASP A 184 0.00 17.65 15.21
C ASP A 184 -1.41 17.18 15.59
N TYR A 185 -1.49 16.15 16.43
CA TYR A 185 -2.73 15.81 17.12
C TYR A 185 -2.83 16.80 18.27
N GLU A 186 -3.71 17.81 18.13
CA GLU A 186 -4.15 18.61 19.27
C GLU A 186 -4.86 17.68 20.27
N GLU A 187 -4.35 17.63 21.50
CA GLU A 187 -4.94 16.92 22.65
C GLU A 187 -6.28 17.52 23.08
#